data_AF-A0A2A4QIT2-F1
#
_entry.id   AF-A0A2A4QIT2-F1
#
_cell.length_a   1.000
_cell.length_b   1.000
_cell.length_c   1.000
_cell.angle_alpha   90.00
_cell.angle_beta   90.00
_cell.angle_gamma   90.00
#
_symmetry.space_group_name_H-M   'P 1'
#
loop_
_entity.id
_entity.type
_entity.pdbx_description
1 polymer ?
#
loop_
_entity_poly.entity_id
_entity_poly.type
_entity_poly.pdbx_seq_one_letter_code
_entity_poly.pdbx_strand_id
1 'polypeptide(L)'
;MVTIIFLLLFQVYENQEQLVQRQVIVYNIPRHTAIEFINGKKSVLVADSALLANSRSLDYYTHNYRIAKGINSTEHLTLGKSNSSVGFDSFYFHKNIIQFFDYKLLFVEGDNDMINMNKMAPINCLLLWGRSKIDVKKLRREDAIQYLLIDGSISSWIARNLEEELDKYEIDFINIAKSGAHISVL
;
A
#
# COMPACT_ATOMS: atom_id res chain seq x y z
N MET A 1 -41.73 12.94 -4.59
CA MET A 1 -40.77 14.06 -4.73
C MET A 1 -39.76 14.11 -3.59
N VAL A 2 -40.17 14.06 -2.32
CA VAL A 2 -39.25 14.07 -1.16
C VAL A 2 -38.18 12.98 -1.24
N THR A 3 -38.54 11.74 -1.56
CA THR A 3 -37.59 10.62 -1.70
C THR A 3 -36.53 10.85 -2.79
N ILE A 4 -36.90 11.48 -3.91
CA ILE A 4 -35.97 11.78 -5.01
C ILE A 4 -34.97 12.85 -4.55
N ILE A 5 -35.44 13.86 -3.82
CA ILE A 5 -34.57 14.89 -3.24
C ILE A 5 -33.56 14.25 -2.28
N PHE A 6 -34.00 13.35 -1.40
CA PHE A 6 -33.10 12.62 -0.51
C PHE A 6 -32.07 11.77 -1.27
N LEU A 7 -32.47 11.06 -2.32
CA LEU A 7 -31.54 10.27 -3.15
C LEU A 7 -30.50 11.15 -3.86
N LEU A 8 -30.92 12.31 -4.39
CA LEU A 8 -30.00 13.26 -5.03
C LEU A 8 -29.02 13.86 -4.02
N LEU A 9 -29.49 14.23 -2.83
CA LEU A 9 -28.61 14.72 -1.76
C LEU A 9 -27.60 13.66 -1.31
N PHE A 10 -28.05 12.42 -1.18
CA PHE A 10 -27.17 11.29 -0.85
C PHE A 10 -26.11 11.08 -1.93
N GLN A 11 -26.50 11.10 -3.21
CA GLN A 11 -25.56 10.97 -4.33
C GLN A 11 -24.55 12.13 -4.38
N VAL A 12 -24.99 13.36 -4.09
CA VAL A 12 -24.08 14.52 -4.00
C VAL A 12 -23.10 14.34 -2.84
N TYR A 13 -23.57 13.86 -1.68
CA TYR A 13 -22.72 13.60 -0.51
C TYR A 13 -21.64 12.56 -0.82
N GLU A 14 -22.02 11.39 -1.33
CA GLU A 14 -21.07 10.33 -1.71
C GLU A 14 -20.07 10.83 -2.76
N ASN A 15 -20.54 11.59 -3.75
CA ASN A 15 -19.68 12.12 -4.79
C ASN A 15 -18.65 13.12 -4.24
N GLN A 16 -19.00 13.92 -3.23
CA GLN A 16 -18.05 14.82 -2.56
C GLN A 16 -17.01 14.03 -1.77
N GLU A 17 -17.43 13.02 -0.98
CA GLU A 17 -16.48 12.15 -0.27
C GLU A 17 -15.51 11.47 -1.24
N GLN A 18 -16.01 10.97 -2.38
CA GLN A 18 -15.18 10.35 -3.42
C GLN A 18 -14.21 11.32 -4.11
N LEU A 19 -14.50 12.63 -4.12
CA LEU A 19 -13.62 13.62 -4.75
C LEU A 19 -12.48 14.06 -3.83
N VAL A 20 -12.72 14.10 -2.52
CA VAL A 20 -11.72 14.56 -1.54
C VAL A 20 -10.91 13.43 -0.92
N GLN A 21 -11.30 12.17 -1.13
CA GLN A 21 -10.59 11.02 -0.57
C GLN A 21 -9.12 10.96 -1.01
N ARG A 22 -8.27 10.56 -0.05
CA ARG A 22 -6.87 10.19 -0.28
C ARG A 22 -6.56 8.96 0.55
N GLN A 23 -6.13 7.88 -0.09
CA GLN A 23 -5.93 6.61 0.59
C GLN A 23 -4.75 5.85 0.00
N VAL A 24 -4.05 5.10 0.85
CA VAL A 24 -3.10 4.06 0.46
C VAL A 24 -3.65 2.72 0.90
N ILE A 25 -3.63 1.73 0.01
CA ILE A 25 -4.18 0.42 0.26
C ILE A 25 -3.12 -0.61 -0.04
N VAL A 26 -2.88 -1.53 0.89
CA VAL A 26 -2.09 -2.75 0.62
C VAL A 26 -3.03 -3.94 0.69
N TYR A 27 -3.20 -4.62 -0.44
CA TYR A 27 -4.15 -5.73 -0.58
C TYR A 27 -3.53 -7.05 -0.14
N ASN A 28 -4.30 -7.90 0.55
CA ASN A 28 -3.93 -9.30 0.73
C ASN A 28 -4.30 -10.10 -0.52
N ILE A 29 -3.36 -10.22 -1.45
CA ILE A 29 -3.52 -11.07 -2.64
C ILE A 29 -2.58 -12.27 -2.47
N PRO A 30 -3.08 -13.51 -2.44
CA PRO A 30 -2.23 -14.67 -2.21
C PRO A 30 -1.05 -14.71 -3.17
N ARG A 31 0.18 -14.70 -2.63
CA ARG A 31 1.45 -14.79 -3.36
C ARG A 31 1.79 -13.59 -4.26
N HIS A 32 1.04 -12.50 -4.16
CA HIS A 32 1.22 -11.30 -4.96
C HIS A 32 1.28 -10.07 -4.06
N THR A 33 1.94 -9.02 -4.55
CA THR A 33 2.00 -7.74 -3.86
C THR A 33 1.26 -6.71 -4.70
N ALA A 34 0.34 -5.98 -4.07
CA ALA A 34 -0.41 -4.91 -4.71
C ALA A 34 -0.67 -3.77 -3.72
N ILE A 35 -0.24 -2.58 -4.13
CA ILE A 35 -0.40 -1.34 -3.39
C ILE A 35 -1.15 -0.36 -4.29
N GLU A 36 -2.24 0.22 -3.80
CA GLU A 36 -3.02 1.20 -4.55
C GLU A 36 -3.07 2.54 -3.83
N PHE A 37 -2.79 3.60 -4.58
CA PHE A 37 -2.78 4.98 -4.11
C PHE A 37 -3.93 5.70 -4.78
N ILE A 38 -4.90 6.14 -3.98
CA ILE A 38 -6.13 6.78 -4.44
C ILE A 38 -6.05 8.27 -4.16
N ASN A 39 -6.34 9.09 -5.18
CA ASN A 39 -6.55 10.52 -5.07
C ASN A 39 -7.83 10.92 -5.81
N GLY A 40 -8.87 11.26 -5.05
CA GLY A 40 -10.21 11.48 -5.59
C GLY A 40 -10.72 10.23 -6.32
N LYS A 41 -11.08 10.39 -7.60
CA LYS A 41 -11.62 9.29 -8.44
C LYS A 41 -10.59 8.56 -9.29
N LYS A 42 -9.31 8.84 -9.07
CA LYS A 42 -8.21 8.23 -9.82
C LYS A 42 -7.32 7.43 -8.88
N SER A 43 -6.64 6.42 -9.39
CA SER A 43 -5.67 5.67 -8.62
C SER A 43 -4.42 5.28 -9.41
N VAL A 44 -3.34 5.01 -8.67
CA VAL A 44 -2.14 4.35 -9.17
C VAL A 44 -2.01 3.02 -8.44
N LEU A 45 -2.00 1.91 -9.18
CA LEU A 45 -1.76 0.57 -8.65
C LEU A 45 -0.32 0.16 -8.95
N VAL A 46 0.46 -0.10 -7.91
CA VAL A 46 1.78 -0.70 -7.99
C VAL A 46 1.67 -2.17 -7.63
N ALA A 47 2.02 -3.08 -8.54
CA ALA A 47 1.94 -4.51 -8.30
C ALA A 47 3.04 -5.30 -9.02
N ASP A 48 3.25 -6.54 -8.60
CA ASP A 48 4.16 -7.45 -9.30
C ASP A 48 3.65 -7.76 -10.72
N SER A 49 4.57 -8.04 -11.64
CA SER A 49 4.23 -8.24 -13.06
C SER A 49 3.32 -9.44 -13.31
N ALA A 50 3.37 -10.46 -12.45
CA ALA A 50 2.55 -11.66 -12.63
C ALA A 50 1.07 -11.36 -12.30
N LEU A 51 0.81 -10.54 -11.28
CA LEU A 51 -0.54 -10.05 -10.98
C LEU A 51 -1.06 -9.12 -12.07
N LEU A 52 -0.24 -8.18 -12.55
CA LEU A 52 -0.64 -7.24 -13.61
C LEU A 52 -0.97 -7.95 -14.94
N ALA A 53 -0.34 -9.09 -15.22
CA ALA A 53 -0.65 -9.93 -16.38
C ALA A 53 -1.97 -10.71 -16.22
N ASN A 54 -2.54 -10.79 -15.01
CA ASN A 54 -3.76 -11.51 -14.70
C ASN A 54 -4.87 -10.54 -14.23
N SER A 55 -5.47 -9.84 -15.20
CA SER A 55 -6.53 -8.85 -14.94
C SER A 55 -7.70 -9.41 -14.14
N ARG A 56 -8.10 -10.67 -14.38
CA ARG A 56 -9.21 -11.31 -13.66
C ARG A 56 -8.92 -11.44 -12.16
N SER A 57 -7.70 -11.88 -11.83
CA SER A 57 -7.28 -11.99 -10.44
C SER A 57 -7.24 -10.61 -9.80
N LEU A 58 -6.61 -9.63 -10.46
CA LEU A 58 -6.53 -8.26 -9.96
C LEU A 58 -7.92 -7.65 -9.71
N ASP A 59 -8.84 -7.78 -10.66
CA ASP A 59 -10.20 -7.25 -10.55
C ASP A 59 -10.97 -7.91 -9.40
N TYR A 60 -10.81 -9.22 -9.20
CA TYR A 60 -11.47 -9.92 -8.09
C TYR A 60 -11.18 -9.29 -6.72
N TYR A 61 -9.95 -8.83 -6.49
CA TYR A 61 -9.54 -8.22 -5.22
C TYR A 61 -9.81 -6.70 -5.14
N THR A 62 -9.85 -5.99 -6.27
CA THR A 62 -9.86 -4.52 -6.27
C THR A 62 -11.19 -3.91 -6.71
N HIS A 63 -11.99 -4.61 -7.52
CA HIS A 63 -13.12 -4.04 -8.26
C HIS A 63 -14.22 -3.48 -7.36
N ASN A 64 -14.66 -4.24 -6.37
CA ASN A 64 -15.73 -3.80 -5.46
C ASN A 64 -15.33 -2.56 -4.66
N TYR A 65 -14.07 -2.52 -4.22
CA TYR A 65 -13.56 -1.38 -3.48
C TYR A 65 -13.45 -0.14 -4.38
N ARG A 66 -12.94 -0.30 -5.61
CA ARG A 66 -12.90 0.76 -6.62
C ARG A 66 -14.28 1.32 -6.95
N ILE A 67 -15.31 0.47 -7.09
CA ILE A 67 -16.69 0.91 -7.28
C ILE A 67 -17.17 1.74 -6.09
N ALA A 68 -17.00 1.24 -4.86
CA ALA A 68 -17.42 1.93 -3.66
C ALA A 68 -16.73 3.31 -3.52
N LYS A 69 -15.46 3.40 -3.94
CA LYS A 69 -14.69 4.65 -3.98
C LYS A 69 -14.89 5.47 -5.25
N GLY A 70 -15.73 5.04 -6.19
CA GLY A 70 -15.97 5.79 -7.43
C GLY A 70 -14.73 5.98 -8.30
N ILE A 71 -13.77 5.05 -8.23
CA ILE A 71 -12.56 5.09 -9.04
C ILE A 71 -12.91 4.79 -10.50
N ASN A 72 -12.55 5.71 -11.40
CA ASN A 72 -12.87 5.62 -12.82
C ASN A 72 -11.63 5.55 -13.74
N SER A 73 -10.43 5.70 -13.18
CA SER A 73 -9.17 5.59 -13.90
C SER A 73 -8.09 5.08 -12.96
N THR A 74 -7.42 4.01 -13.37
CA THR A 74 -6.30 3.41 -12.64
C THR A 74 -5.12 3.28 -13.59
N GLU A 75 -3.98 3.82 -13.18
CA GLU A 75 -2.70 3.59 -13.85
C GLU A 75 -1.95 2.43 -13.17
N HIS A 76 -1.36 1.53 -13.95
CA HIS A 76 -0.69 0.34 -13.43
C HIS A 76 0.82 0.47 -13.57
N LEU A 77 1.54 0.34 -12.46
CA LEU A 77 3.00 0.36 -12.39
C LEU A 77 3.51 -1.01 -11.95
N THR A 78 4.54 -1.50 -12.63
CA THR A 78 5.23 -2.71 -12.20
C THR A 78 6.19 -2.40 -11.07
N LEU A 79 6.10 -3.18 -10.00
CA LEU A 79 6.97 -3.08 -8.83
C LEU A 79 8.46 -3.22 -9.23
N GLY A 80 9.31 -2.35 -8.67
CA GLY A 80 10.75 -2.29 -8.94
C GLY A 80 11.18 -1.76 -10.32
N LYS A 81 10.26 -1.38 -11.22
CA LYS A 81 10.59 -0.95 -12.59
C LYS A 81 10.26 0.50 -12.94
N SER A 82 9.71 1.30 -12.02
CA SER A 82 9.40 2.71 -12.30
C SER A 82 10.57 3.63 -11.95
N ASN A 83 10.96 4.46 -12.92
CA ASN A 83 11.94 5.54 -12.77
C ASN A 83 11.33 6.89 -13.18
N SER A 84 10.06 7.13 -12.85
CA SER A 84 9.35 8.32 -13.32
C SER A 84 8.25 8.75 -12.35
N SER A 85 7.97 10.05 -12.33
CA SER A 85 6.72 10.64 -11.83
C SER A 85 5.61 10.18 -12.75
N VAL A 86 4.79 9.24 -12.27
CA VAL A 86 3.72 8.61 -13.04
C VAL A 86 2.43 8.73 -12.22
N GLY A 87 1.31 9.03 -12.87
CA GLY A 87 0.05 9.34 -12.18
C GLY A 87 -0.14 10.84 -11.91
N PHE A 88 -0.26 11.22 -10.63
CA PHE A 88 -0.52 12.61 -10.20
C PHE A 88 0.79 13.34 -9.91
N ASP A 89 0.76 14.68 -9.94
CA ASP A 89 1.91 15.53 -9.55
C ASP A 89 2.44 15.22 -8.13
N SER A 90 1.60 14.64 -7.28
CA SER A 90 1.93 14.27 -5.90
C SER A 90 2.36 12.80 -5.73
N PHE A 91 2.58 12.05 -6.81
CA PHE A 91 3.05 10.68 -6.78
C PHE A 91 4.47 10.56 -7.36
N TYR A 92 5.37 9.98 -6.58
CA TYR A 92 6.74 9.71 -6.97
C TYR A 92 7.09 8.27 -6.64
N PHE A 93 7.64 7.56 -7.62
CA PHE A 93 8.10 6.19 -7.44
C PHE A 93 9.51 6.03 -8.02
N HIS A 94 10.46 5.72 -7.14
CA HIS A 94 11.84 5.47 -7.53
C HIS A 94 12.44 4.32 -6.72
N LYS A 95 12.94 3.30 -7.44
CA LYS A 95 13.52 2.09 -6.86
C LYS A 95 12.55 1.40 -5.91
N ASN A 96 12.74 1.56 -4.61
CA ASN A 96 11.96 0.92 -3.57
C ASN A 96 11.26 1.93 -2.63
N ILE A 97 11.27 3.21 -2.99
CA ILE A 97 10.59 4.29 -2.28
C ILE A 97 9.43 4.79 -3.13
N ILE A 98 8.26 4.90 -2.50
CA ILE A 98 7.09 5.58 -3.02
C ILE A 98 6.77 6.76 -2.11
N GLN A 99 6.59 7.94 -2.70
CA GLN A 99 6.03 9.09 -2.02
C GLN A 99 4.69 9.44 -2.67
N PHE A 100 3.68 9.61 -1.84
CA PHE A 100 2.33 10.00 -2.22
C PHE A 100 1.88 11.12 -1.29
N PHE A 101 1.90 12.37 -1.76
CA PHE A 101 1.80 13.56 -0.91
C PHE A 101 2.89 13.58 0.19
N ASP A 102 2.48 13.65 1.45
CA ASP A 102 3.28 13.56 2.66
C ASP A 102 3.50 12.11 3.12
N TYR A 103 2.78 11.15 2.55
CA TYR A 103 2.95 9.74 2.84
C TYR A 103 4.15 9.13 2.10
N LYS A 104 5.08 8.53 2.85
CA LYS A 104 6.25 7.83 2.33
C LYS A 104 6.21 6.36 2.70
N LEU A 105 6.32 5.53 1.69
CA LEU A 105 6.37 4.08 1.80
C LEU A 105 7.72 3.59 1.28
N LEU A 106 8.45 2.88 2.13
CA LEU A 106 9.61 2.11 1.74
C LEU A 106 9.17 0.66 1.64
N PHE A 107 9.34 0.03 0.48
CA PHE A 107 9.13 -1.40 0.35
C PHE A 107 10.47 -2.12 0.21
N VAL A 108 10.59 -3.30 0.79
CA VAL A 108 11.87 -4.01 0.88
C VAL A 108 11.65 -5.45 0.47
N GLU A 109 12.48 -5.96 -0.46
CA GLU A 109 12.59 -7.39 -0.78
C GLU A 109 13.90 -7.97 -0.22
N GLY A 110 13.92 -8.21 1.09
CA GLY A 110 15.07 -8.82 1.77
C GLY A 110 16.23 -7.87 2.09
N ASP A 111 17.35 -8.44 2.53
CA ASP A 111 18.43 -7.69 3.20
C ASP A 111 19.17 -6.69 2.30
N ASN A 112 19.16 -6.89 0.97
CA ASN A 112 19.91 -6.05 0.03
C ASN A 112 19.22 -4.72 -0.32
N ASP A 113 17.92 -4.58 0.00
CA ASP A 113 17.11 -3.41 -0.32
C ASP A 113 17.08 -2.38 0.81
N MET A 114 17.79 -2.64 1.91
CA MET A 114 17.99 -1.66 2.98
C MET A 114 18.86 -0.51 2.45
N ILE A 115 18.22 0.48 1.82
CA ILE A 115 18.79 1.82 1.66
C ILE A 115 19.30 2.23 3.04
N ASN A 116 20.49 2.85 3.11
CA ASN A 116 21.02 3.44 4.32
C ASN A 116 20.00 4.41 4.94
N MET A 117 19.15 3.90 5.82
CA MET A 117 18.04 4.64 6.42
C MET A 117 18.54 5.78 7.32
N ASN A 118 19.79 5.69 7.79
CA ASN A 118 20.53 6.76 8.47
C ASN A 118 20.58 8.12 7.72
N LYS A 119 20.23 8.18 6.43
CA LYS A 119 20.14 9.43 5.65
C LYS A 119 18.73 9.69 5.08
N MET A 120 17.76 8.85 5.41
CA MET A 120 16.41 9.01 4.91
C MET A 120 15.60 9.94 5.81
N ALA A 121 14.72 10.72 5.19
CA ALA A 121 13.66 11.40 5.92
C ALA A 121 12.74 10.35 6.56
N PRO A 122 12.02 10.70 7.64
CA PRO A 122 11.02 9.82 8.23
C PRO A 122 10.06 9.26 7.16
N ILE A 123 9.79 7.96 7.26
CA ILE A 123 8.86 7.21 6.44
C ILE A 123 7.65 6.80 7.29
N ASN A 124 6.47 6.81 6.67
CA ASN A 124 5.25 6.42 7.35
C ASN A 124 5.16 4.89 7.46
N CYS A 125 5.51 4.20 6.39
CA CYS A 125 5.31 2.76 6.30
C CYS A 125 6.55 2.05 5.75
N LEU A 126 7.02 1.02 6.47
CA LEU A 126 7.92 0.01 5.94
C LEU A 126 7.13 -1.23 5.53
N LEU A 127 7.04 -1.53 4.23
CA LEU A 127 6.37 -2.70 3.69
C LEU A 127 7.37 -3.82 3.39
N LEU A 128 7.27 -4.93 4.10
CA LEU A 128 8.01 -6.15 3.80
C LEU A 128 7.20 -6.99 2.82
N TRP A 129 7.82 -7.43 1.73
CA TRP A 129 7.14 -8.28 0.73
C TRP A 129 8.02 -9.41 0.21
N GLY A 130 7.42 -10.38 -0.47
CA GLY A 130 8.12 -11.50 -1.12
C GLY A 130 8.86 -12.41 -0.14
N ARG A 131 10.18 -12.59 -0.35
CA ARG A 131 11.05 -13.41 0.52
C ARG A 131 11.91 -12.57 1.45
N SER A 132 11.32 -11.49 1.96
CA SER A 132 12.04 -10.56 2.82
C SER A 132 12.59 -11.21 4.08
N LYS A 133 13.89 -11.05 4.26
CA LYS A 133 14.60 -11.20 5.53
C LYS A 133 15.11 -9.82 5.89
N ILE A 134 14.82 -9.39 7.11
CA ILE A 134 15.30 -8.13 7.65
C ILE A 134 15.92 -8.42 9.00
N ASP A 135 16.99 -7.70 9.33
CA ASP A 135 17.53 -7.70 10.68
C ASP A 135 16.73 -6.72 11.55
N VAL A 136 15.71 -7.23 12.25
CA VAL A 136 14.81 -6.43 13.11
C VAL A 136 15.60 -5.61 14.14
N LYS A 137 16.79 -6.08 14.56
CA LYS A 137 17.67 -5.35 15.49
C LYS A 137 18.16 -4.02 14.92
N LYS A 138 18.26 -3.90 13.59
CA LYS A 138 18.67 -2.66 12.91
C LYS A 138 17.53 -1.64 12.87
N LEU A 139 16.28 -2.09 12.82
CA LEU A 139 15.10 -1.21 12.77
C LEU A 139 14.93 -0.38 14.05
N ARG A 140 15.22 -0.96 15.22
CA ARG A 140 15.05 -0.30 16.53
C ARG A 140 15.90 0.97 16.72
N ARG A 141 16.87 1.24 15.84
CA ARG A 141 17.73 2.43 15.95
C ARG A 141 17.17 3.66 15.23
N GLU A 142 16.00 3.53 14.61
CA GLU A 142 15.50 4.51 13.67
C GLU A 142 14.09 4.94 14.09
N ASP A 143 13.98 6.09 14.78
CA ASP A 143 12.72 6.82 15.02
C ASP A 143 12.04 7.30 13.72
N ALA A 144 12.51 6.81 12.58
CA ALA A 144 12.12 7.22 11.24
C ALA A 144 10.94 6.41 10.69
N ILE A 145 10.49 5.33 11.34
CA ILE A 145 9.42 4.45 10.84
C ILE A 145 8.21 4.51 11.77
N GLN A 146 7.03 4.89 11.25
CA GLN A 146 5.81 4.95 12.09
C GLN A 146 5.20 3.56 12.31
N TYR A 147 5.15 2.70 11.29
CA TYR A 147 4.70 1.32 11.43
C TYR A 147 5.23 0.42 10.32
N LEU A 148 5.21 -0.89 10.57
CA LEU A 148 5.62 -1.92 9.63
C LEU A 148 4.43 -2.73 9.10
N LEU A 149 4.43 -3.04 7.81
CA LEU A 149 3.46 -3.93 7.17
C LEU A 149 4.16 -5.21 6.69
N ILE A 150 3.61 -6.36 7.04
CA ILE A 150 4.00 -7.67 6.50
C ILE A 150 3.00 -8.00 5.39
N ASP A 151 3.45 -7.99 4.14
CA ASP A 151 2.63 -8.26 2.96
C ASP A 151 2.12 -9.70 2.91
N GLY A 152 0.95 -9.88 2.28
CA GLY A 152 0.33 -11.19 2.10
C GLY A 152 1.12 -12.16 1.21
N SER A 153 2.11 -11.67 0.45
CA SER A 153 3.02 -12.51 -0.33
C SER A 153 4.04 -13.28 0.51
N ILE A 154 4.28 -12.88 1.76
CA ILE A 154 5.24 -13.54 2.65
C ILE A 154 4.67 -14.87 3.15
N SER A 155 5.44 -15.95 3.04
CA SER A 155 5.01 -17.27 3.51
C SER A 155 4.70 -17.27 5.00
N SER A 156 3.68 -18.04 5.43
CA SER A 156 3.22 -18.04 6.82
C SER A 156 4.30 -18.38 7.85
N TRP A 157 5.29 -19.21 7.48
CA TRP A 157 6.42 -19.53 8.35
C TRP A 157 7.35 -18.33 8.53
N ILE A 158 7.73 -17.65 7.45
CA ILE A 158 8.56 -16.42 7.51
C ILE A 158 7.81 -15.33 8.28
N ALA A 159 6.53 -15.12 7.97
CA ALA A 159 5.71 -14.12 8.64
C ALA A 159 5.67 -14.37 10.14
N ARG A 160 5.40 -15.60 10.59
CA ARG A 160 5.38 -15.92 12.03
C ARG A 160 6.72 -15.65 12.72
N ASN A 161 7.83 -16.03 12.11
CA ASN A 161 9.15 -15.76 12.67
C ASN A 161 9.42 -14.24 12.76
N LEU A 162 9.02 -13.46 11.75
CA LEU A 162 9.12 -12.01 11.78
C LEU A 162 8.27 -11.40 12.88
N GLU A 163 7.04 -11.87 13.07
CA GLU A 163 6.15 -11.41 14.15
C GLU A 163 6.80 -11.64 15.52
N GLU A 164 7.33 -12.85 15.78
CA GLU A 164 8.01 -13.17 17.04
C GLU A 164 9.25 -12.28 17.28
N GLU A 165 10.01 -11.96 16.23
CA GLU A 165 11.13 -11.02 16.35
C GLU A 165 10.67 -9.58 16.59
N LEU A 166 9.66 -9.10 15.87
CA LEU A 166 9.12 -7.75 16.02
C LEU A 166 8.52 -7.54 17.42
N ASP A 167 7.76 -8.51 17.92
CA ASP A 167 7.21 -8.52 19.28
C ASP A 167 8.33 -8.45 20.33
N LYS A 168 9.40 -9.23 20.15
CA LYS A 168 10.57 -9.21 21.04
C LYS A 168 11.27 -7.85 21.10
N TYR A 169 11.20 -7.07 20.03
CA TYR A 169 11.81 -5.74 19.94
C TYR A 169 10.81 -4.60 20.16
N GLU A 170 9.56 -4.90 20.53
CA GLU A 170 8.49 -3.94 20.77
C GLU A 170 8.26 -3.01 19.57
N ILE A 171 8.30 -3.57 18.35
CA ILE A 171 8.07 -2.83 17.10
C ILE A 171 6.64 -3.07 16.65
N ASP A 172 5.87 -2.00 16.45
CA ASP A 172 4.50 -2.08 15.95
C ASP A 172 4.46 -2.56 14.49
N PHE A 173 3.64 -3.57 14.23
CA PHE A 173 3.45 -4.13 12.88
C PHE A 173 2.02 -4.58 12.62
N ILE A 174 1.70 -4.75 11.33
CA ILE A 174 0.44 -5.31 10.86
C ILE A 174 0.74 -6.42 9.86
N ASN A 175 0.16 -7.60 10.08
CA ASN A 175 0.21 -8.69 9.12
C ASN A 175 -1.03 -8.68 8.22
N ILE A 176 -0.83 -8.32 6.95
CA ILE A 176 -1.90 -8.19 5.96
C ILE A 176 -2.57 -9.54 5.66
N ALA A 177 -1.84 -10.65 5.75
CA ALA A 177 -2.42 -11.98 5.59
C ALA A 177 -3.47 -12.29 6.67
N LYS A 178 -3.35 -11.68 7.86
CA LYS A 178 -4.31 -11.82 8.97
C LYS A 178 -5.41 -10.75 8.95
N SER A 179 -5.10 -9.54 8.50
CA SER A 179 -6.05 -8.41 8.48
C SER A 179 -6.87 -8.27 7.19
N GLY A 180 -6.49 -8.97 6.11
CA GLY A 180 -7.18 -8.97 4.82
C GLY A 180 -6.81 -7.81 3.90
N ALA A 181 -6.75 -6.59 4.40
CA ALA A 181 -6.11 -5.46 3.71
C ALA A 181 -5.66 -4.45 4.76
N HIS A 182 -4.77 -3.56 4.36
CA HIS A 182 -4.46 -2.37 5.16
C HIS A 182 -4.85 -1.12 4.37
N ILE A 183 -5.56 -0.19 5.02
CA ILE A 183 -5.99 1.07 4.43
C ILE A 183 -5.49 2.21 5.32
N SER A 184 -4.67 3.08 4.75
CA SER A 184 -4.21 4.32 5.38
C SER A 184 -4.96 5.49 4.72
N VAL A 185 -5.73 6.26 5.51
CA VAL A 185 -6.42 7.46 5.04
C VAL A 185 -5.54 8.67 5.35
N LEU A 186 -5.37 9.57 4.36
CA LEU A 186 -4.52 10.77 4.45
C LEU A 186 -5.36 12.04 4.57
#